data_AF-A0A562J8Y1-F1
#
_entry.id   AF-A0A562J8Y1-F1
#
_cell.length_a   1.000
_cell.length_b   1.000
_cell.length_c   1.000
_cell.angle_alpha   90.00
_cell.angle_beta   90.00
_cell.angle_gamma   90.00
#
_symmetry.space_group_name_H-M   'P 1'
#
loop_
_entity.id
_entity.type
_entity.pdbx_description
1 polymer ?
#
loop_
_entity_poly.entity_id
_entity_poly.type
_entity_poly.pdbx_seq_one_letter_code
_entity_poly.pdbx_strand_id
1 'polypeptide(L)'
;MNKIKKTIAIILCLVLATSGLAFAEEVAVTSAPATDYTGHWAEGTIQKWMDAGKISGYSDGSYKPDNNITRAEFVKLVNGTIDFSKKANVAYKDVTTADWFYDYVGIAQEIGYISGYSKDSFGPNDYITREQAASILARIQYLNGNVAAANKFSDKSKVSSWAAESVGAALDAGFVTGYNDGTFRPSNKLTRAEALTMLDNVLVNAKNVVVYKDGAELKDKVVAGDLIIAKTVGEGNVHLTNVEVKGEIKVLGGGLNSVYFNNVKVSNIEVLKDKVRLVFADGSVIENLTTGTETVLENTDGTIAKVTVSGNGEVTLTGNFGEVTVTGSSNITLDDAVITKLVVEQKITIEGTGTIATLEANANGIKYEAEVKITKTVTGEGVTEKPAVVVVETSGGGGGGGGSVDPVTVPALRVSFIENTNTYRFSYTYKDTDNDISEFLLFMIDDILSDSSNNEFINDYLGKVNSRLDEMYAGDTKVYSEEGWNKAIVYLDNTNIKEDIQGLKSALLDGTISPEDIIALIGVFNDSNTSDANAILENLTANDIDQKIMQYKGVDVKYSLKSNASSTPITNTSDIATFIIDNILYSDISVDAFLQQFGTVELTVQYGENIGKIIIDKNSIVK
;
A
#
# COMPACT_ATOMS: atom_id res chain seq x y z
N MET A 1 20.37 69.35 13.83
CA MET A 1 20.09 67.89 13.82
C MET A 1 19.40 67.34 15.08
N ASN A 2 19.49 67.97 16.27
CA ASN A 2 18.84 67.41 17.49
C ASN A 2 17.38 67.83 17.75
N LYS A 3 16.81 68.79 17.00
CA LYS A 3 15.37 69.13 17.07
C LYS A 3 14.49 68.35 16.06
N ILE A 4 15.09 67.85 14.97
CA ILE A 4 14.38 67.02 13.97
C ILE A 4 14.22 65.59 14.49
N LYS A 5 15.19 65.05 15.23
CA LYS A 5 15.08 63.73 15.87
C LYS A 5 14.05 63.64 17.01
N LYS A 6 13.77 64.75 17.72
CA LYS A 6 12.71 64.79 18.75
C LYS A 6 11.30 64.94 18.18
N THR A 7 11.15 65.56 17.01
CA THR A 7 9.83 65.74 16.38
C THR A 7 9.38 64.46 15.66
N ILE A 8 10.32 63.69 15.07
CA ILE A 8 10.04 62.39 14.43
C ILE A 8 9.75 61.31 15.48
N ALA A 9 10.38 61.34 16.67
CA ALA A 9 10.07 60.41 17.76
C ALA A 9 8.68 60.64 18.38
N ILE A 10 8.20 61.89 18.44
CA ILE A 10 6.86 62.22 18.96
C ILE A 10 5.76 61.84 17.95
N ILE A 11 6.03 61.96 16.64
CA ILE A 11 5.08 61.50 15.59
C ILE A 11 5.06 59.96 15.51
N LEU A 12 6.18 59.27 15.71
CA LEU A 12 6.18 57.79 15.80
C LEU A 12 5.49 57.26 17.06
N CYS A 13 5.60 57.96 18.21
CA CYS A 13 4.88 57.57 19.42
C CYS A 13 3.38 57.90 19.37
N LEU A 14 2.93 58.87 18.57
CA LEU A 14 1.48 59.12 18.36
C LEU A 14 0.86 58.18 17.32
N VAL A 15 1.63 57.70 16.33
CA VAL A 15 1.14 56.70 15.36
C VAL A 15 1.13 55.28 15.96
N LEU A 16 1.95 55.02 16.98
CA LEU A 16 1.92 53.78 17.78
C LEU A 16 0.89 53.80 18.93
N ALA A 17 0.15 54.89 19.11
CA ALA A 17 -0.89 55.04 20.13
C ALA A 17 -2.33 55.04 19.60
N THR A 18 -2.55 54.81 18.30
CA THR A 18 -3.90 54.69 17.70
C THR A 18 -4.20 53.33 17.07
N SER A 19 -3.39 52.30 17.32
CA SER A 19 -3.71 50.90 16.97
C SER A 19 -4.03 50.06 18.21
N GLY A 20 -4.58 50.68 19.24
CA GLY A 20 -5.26 50.01 20.35
C GLY A 20 -6.75 50.33 20.26
N LEU A 21 -7.59 49.28 20.28
CA LEU A 21 -9.05 49.29 20.23
C LEU A 21 -9.68 49.23 18.82
N ALA A 22 -9.41 48.12 18.14
CA ALA A 22 -10.48 47.31 17.58
C ALA A 22 -9.98 45.86 17.53
N PHE A 23 -9.75 45.26 18.71
CA PHE A 23 -10.16 43.87 18.82
C PHE A 23 -11.67 43.95 18.63
N ALA A 24 -12.15 43.63 17.42
CA ALA A 24 -13.41 42.94 17.38
C ALA A 24 -13.19 41.76 18.32
N GLU A 25 -13.78 41.84 19.52
CA GLU A 25 -14.21 40.62 20.16
C GLU A 25 -14.91 39.87 19.04
N GLU A 26 -14.28 38.80 18.57
CA GLU A 26 -15.06 37.69 18.08
C GLU A 26 -15.92 37.37 19.31
N VAL A 27 -17.10 37.99 19.35
CA VAL A 27 -18.15 37.58 20.26
C VAL A 27 -18.30 36.13 19.85
N ALA A 28 -17.67 35.24 20.62
CA ALA A 28 -18.08 33.87 20.68
C ALA A 28 -19.56 34.01 21.01
N VAL A 29 -20.39 33.96 19.97
CA VAL A 29 -21.81 33.78 20.13
C VAL A 29 -21.86 32.40 20.72
N THR A 30 -21.77 32.34 22.05
CA THR A 30 -22.24 31.22 22.83
C THR A 30 -23.72 31.22 22.52
N SER A 31 -24.09 30.55 21.43
CA SER A 31 -25.48 30.23 21.16
C SER A 31 -26.01 29.65 22.45
N ALA A 32 -27.15 30.18 22.92
CA ALA A 32 -27.80 29.60 24.07
C ALA A 32 -27.91 28.08 23.82
N PRO A 33 -27.59 27.23 24.81
CA PRO A 33 -27.67 25.79 24.62
C PRO A 33 -29.07 25.45 24.13
N ALA A 34 -29.19 24.58 23.13
CA ALA A 34 -30.49 24.19 22.62
C ALA A 34 -31.29 23.51 23.73
N THR A 35 -32.50 24.01 24.00
CA THR A 35 -33.39 23.50 25.06
C THR A 35 -34.76 23.05 24.52
N ASP A 36 -34.98 23.14 23.20
CA ASP A 36 -36.25 22.81 22.56
C ASP A 36 -36.55 21.29 22.51
N TYR A 37 -35.61 20.46 22.96
CA TYR A 37 -35.77 19.03 23.16
C TYR A 37 -35.98 18.63 24.63
N THR A 38 -36.08 19.57 25.58
CA THR A 38 -36.40 19.24 26.97
C THR A 38 -37.79 18.62 27.10
N GLY A 39 -37.89 17.46 27.75
CA GLY A 39 -39.11 16.64 27.83
C GLY A 39 -39.41 15.81 26.58
N HIS A 40 -38.59 15.90 25.54
CA HIS A 40 -38.74 15.10 24.33
C HIS A 40 -38.23 13.66 24.58
N TRP A 41 -38.84 12.65 23.92
CA TRP A 41 -38.46 11.24 24.14
C TRP A 41 -36.99 10.93 23.82
N ALA A 42 -36.39 11.72 22.92
CA ALA A 42 -34.97 11.61 22.53
C ALA A 42 -34.03 12.53 23.32
N GLU A 43 -34.51 13.25 24.36
CA GLU A 43 -33.73 14.22 25.13
C GLU A 43 -32.39 13.64 25.59
N GLY A 44 -32.41 12.46 26.21
CA GLY A 44 -31.20 11.82 26.73
C GLY A 44 -30.16 11.53 25.63
N THR A 45 -30.61 11.07 24.46
CA THR A 45 -29.72 10.80 23.31
C THR A 45 -29.15 12.09 22.73
N ILE A 46 -29.99 13.11 22.58
CA ILE A 46 -29.58 14.43 22.06
C ILE A 46 -28.55 15.05 23.00
N GLN A 47 -28.83 15.10 24.30
CA GLN A 47 -27.93 15.65 25.31
C GLN A 47 -26.59 14.91 25.31
N LYS A 48 -26.61 13.56 25.31
CA LYS A 48 -25.41 12.72 25.23
C LYS A 48 -24.50 13.09 24.05
N TRP A 49 -25.07 13.30 22.87
CA TRP A 49 -24.28 13.64 21.68
C TRP A 49 -23.83 15.10 21.65
N MET A 50 -24.62 16.03 22.23
CA MET A 50 -24.20 17.42 22.43
C MET A 50 -23.01 17.50 23.40
N ASP A 51 -23.09 16.82 24.53
CA ASP A 51 -22.03 16.79 25.55
C ASP A 51 -20.74 16.18 25.00
N ALA A 52 -20.86 15.18 24.11
CA ALA A 52 -19.73 14.58 23.40
C ALA A 52 -19.19 15.46 22.25
N GLY A 53 -19.78 16.62 21.98
CA GLY A 53 -19.40 17.51 20.88
C GLY A 53 -19.65 16.94 19.48
N LYS A 54 -20.45 15.87 19.36
CA LYS A 54 -20.70 15.17 18.09
C LYS A 54 -21.80 15.81 17.25
N ILE A 55 -22.68 16.59 17.88
CA ILE A 55 -23.72 17.38 17.20
C ILE A 55 -23.76 18.79 17.78
N SER A 56 -24.29 19.71 16.99
CA SER A 56 -24.62 21.07 17.40
C SER A 56 -26.07 21.40 17.05
N GLY A 57 -26.64 22.35 17.78
CA GLY A 57 -27.89 23.02 17.36
C GLY A 57 -27.68 23.90 16.13
N TYR A 58 -28.78 24.48 15.64
CA TYR A 58 -28.79 25.52 14.64
C TYR A 58 -28.29 26.85 15.23
N SER A 59 -27.93 27.80 14.34
CA SER A 59 -27.48 29.13 14.74
C SER A 59 -28.53 29.95 15.50
N ASP A 60 -29.80 29.58 15.38
CA ASP A 60 -30.91 30.17 16.15
C ASP A 60 -31.01 29.62 17.59
N GLY A 61 -30.10 28.73 18.00
CA GLY A 61 -30.07 28.16 19.34
C GLY A 61 -31.02 26.98 19.55
N SER A 62 -31.64 26.43 18.51
CA SER A 62 -32.54 25.26 18.61
C SER A 62 -31.92 23.98 18.03
N TYR A 63 -32.41 22.81 18.41
CA TYR A 63 -32.03 21.52 17.83
C TYR A 63 -33.04 20.99 16.81
N LYS A 64 -34.33 21.32 16.99
CA LYS A 64 -35.49 20.93 16.17
C LYS A 64 -35.65 19.40 16.05
N PRO A 65 -35.87 18.67 17.16
CA PRO A 65 -35.87 17.20 17.17
C PRO A 65 -36.89 16.57 16.21
N ASP A 66 -38.05 17.21 16.03
CA ASP A 66 -39.15 16.70 15.19
C ASP A 66 -39.08 17.15 13.72
N ASN A 67 -38.11 18.00 13.36
CA ASN A 67 -37.92 18.36 11.96
C ASN A 67 -37.37 17.17 11.18
N ASN A 68 -37.84 17.01 9.95
CA ASN A 68 -37.26 16.02 9.03
C ASN A 68 -35.81 16.36 8.72
N ILE A 69 -34.96 15.33 8.68
CA ILE A 69 -33.53 15.48 8.35
C ILE A 69 -33.29 15.25 6.86
N THR A 70 -32.48 16.12 6.26
CA THR A 70 -32.04 15.97 4.86
C THR A 70 -31.01 14.86 4.71
N ARG A 71 -30.82 14.36 3.49
CA ARG A 71 -29.77 13.38 3.16
C ARG A 71 -28.38 13.91 3.47
N ALA A 72 -28.09 15.16 3.16
CA ALA A 72 -26.81 15.80 3.46
C ALA A 72 -26.55 15.89 4.97
N GLU A 73 -27.54 16.30 5.76
CA GLU A 73 -27.42 16.35 7.23
C GLU A 73 -27.24 14.94 7.83
N PHE A 74 -27.96 13.94 7.32
CA PHE A 74 -27.79 12.56 7.79
C PHE A 74 -26.39 12.02 7.48
N VAL A 75 -25.87 12.29 6.27
CA VAL A 75 -24.50 11.94 5.89
C VAL A 75 -23.47 12.59 6.81
N LYS A 76 -23.64 13.88 7.16
CA LYS A 76 -22.78 14.55 8.14
C LYS A 76 -22.79 13.83 9.50
N LEU A 77 -23.96 13.41 9.99
CA LEU A 77 -24.07 12.67 11.26
C LEU A 77 -23.37 11.30 11.19
N VAL A 78 -23.56 10.56 10.08
CA VAL A 78 -22.91 9.26 9.87
C VAL A 78 -21.38 9.42 9.87
N ASN A 79 -20.85 10.37 9.10
CA ASN A 79 -19.41 10.64 9.06
C ASN A 79 -18.84 10.98 10.45
N GLY A 80 -19.59 11.70 11.29
CA GLY A 80 -19.18 12.00 12.67
C GLY A 80 -19.05 10.77 13.59
N THR A 81 -19.48 9.58 13.13
CA THR A 81 -19.31 8.31 13.85
C THR A 81 -18.15 7.46 13.34
N ILE A 82 -17.54 7.85 12.22
CA ILE A 82 -16.52 7.08 11.51
C ILE A 82 -15.20 7.87 11.52
N ASP A 83 -14.11 7.23 11.96
CA ASP A 83 -12.77 7.81 11.92
C ASP A 83 -12.18 7.73 10.51
N PHE A 84 -12.64 8.61 9.63
CA PHE A 84 -12.21 8.70 8.24
C PHE A 84 -12.44 10.11 7.66
N SER A 85 -11.48 10.61 6.87
CA SER A 85 -11.50 12.01 6.38
C SER A 85 -11.09 12.19 4.92
N LYS A 86 -10.64 11.13 4.23
CA LYS A 86 -10.34 11.21 2.78
C LYS A 86 -11.65 11.39 2.01
N LYS A 87 -11.59 12.14 0.90
CA LYS A 87 -12.77 12.55 0.14
C LYS A 87 -12.58 12.15 -1.32
N ALA A 88 -13.60 11.53 -1.90
CA ALA A 88 -13.69 11.33 -3.34
C ALA A 88 -14.01 12.66 -4.04
N ASN A 89 -13.69 12.75 -5.32
CA ASN A 89 -14.20 13.83 -6.15
C ASN A 89 -15.71 13.67 -6.39
N VAL A 90 -16.50 14.67 -5.98
CA VAL A 90 -17.95 14.64 -6.13
C VAL A 90 -18.36 15.16 -7.51
N ALA A 91 -19.00 14.30 -8.31
CA ALA A 91 -19.39 14.60 -9.70
C ALA A 91 -20.89 14.87 -9.90
N TYR A 92 -21.65 15.07 -8.82
CA TYR A 92 -23.08 15.35 -8.90
C TYR A 92 -23.35 16.82 -9.27
N LYS A 93 -24.32 17.08 -10.13
CA LYS A 93 -24.69 18.44 -10.58
C LYS A 93 -25.36 19.26 -9.48
N ASP A 94 -25.97 18.60 -8.50
CA ASP A 94 -26.65 19.20 -7.35
C ASP A 94 -25.75 19.30 -6.10
N VAL A 95 -24.44 19.09 -6.25
CA VAL A 95 -23.44 19.23 -5.18
C VAL A 95 -22.23 19.98 -5.72
N THR A 96 -22.01 21.21 -5.24
CA THR A 96 -20.93 22.10 -5.67
C THR A 96 -19.89 22.25 -4.56
N THR A 97 -18.64 22.59 -4.90
CA THR A 97 -17.55 22.76 -3.92
C THR A 97 -17.78 23.87 -2.89
N ALA A 98 -18.74 24.78 -3.15
CA ALA A 98 -19.13 25.82 -2.21
C ALA A 98 -20.20 25.36 -1.19
N ASP A 99 -20.85 24.21 -1.42
CA ASP A 99 -21.87 23.70 -0.52
C ASP A 99 -21.25 23.17 0.77
N TRP A 100 -21.86 23.51 1.92
CA TRP A 100 -21.39 23.06 3.24
C TRP A 100 -21.32 21.53 3.37
N PHE A 101 -22.08 20.82 2.53
CA PHE A 101 -22.13 19.36 2.51
C PHE A 101 -21.21 18.69 1.49
N TYR A 102 -20.50 19.45 0.65
CA TYR A 102 -19.65 18.90 -0.41
C TYR A 102 -18.68 17.86 0.12
N ASP A 103 -17.91 18.23 1.15
CA ASP A 103 -16.93 17.36 1.77
C ASP A 103 -17.55 16.12 2.41
N TYR A 104 -18.70 16.25 3.07
CA TYR A 104 -19.36 15.11 3.71
C TYR A 104 -19.89 14.12 2.66
N VAL A 105 -20.39 14.61 1.52
CA VAL A 105 -20.77 13.76 0.39
C VAL A 105 -19.55 13.06 -0.19
N GLY A 106 -18.43 13.76 -0.38
CA GLY A 106 -17.18 13.19 -0.87
C GLY A 106 -16.63 12.08 0.04
N ILE A 107 -16.67 12.27 1.37
CA ILE A 107 -16.30 11.25 2.36
C ILE A 107 -17.24 10.04 2.27
N ALA A 108 -18.55 10.29 2.20
CA ALA A 108 -19.55 9.22 2.16
C ALA A 108 -19.45 8.36 0.88
N GLN A 109 -19.09 8.99 -0.24
CA GLN A 109 -18.79 8.29 -1.50
C GLN A 109 -17.51 7.48 -1.41
N GLU A 110 -16.45 8.05 -0.81
CA GLU A 110 -15.18 7.34 -0.61
C GLU A 110 -15.37 6.09 0.25
N ILE A 111 -16.17 6.19 1.32
CA ILE A 111 -16.53 5.03 2.16
C ILE A 111 -17.47 4.07 1.42
N GLY A 112 -18.31 4.58 0.52
CA GLY A 112 -19.21 3.78 -0.30
C GLY A 112 -20.51 3.32 0.40
N TYR A 113 -20.89 3.95 1.53
CA TYR A 113 -22.13 3.57 2.23
C TYR A 113 -23.40 4.17 1.61
N ILE A 114 -23.26 5.20 0.78
CA ILE A 114 -24.37 5.88 0.10
C ILE A 114 -23.98 6.26 -1.33
N SER A 115 -24.96 6.19 -2.23
CA SER A 115 -24.86 6.71 -3.60
C SER A 115 -25.94 7.76 -3.85
N GLY A 116 -25.74 8.55 -4.90
CA GLY A 116 -26.79 9.40 -5.48
C GLY A 116 -27.92 8.57 -6.09
N TYR A 117 -29.02 9.25 -6.42
CA TYR A 117 -30.15 8.65 -7.14
C TYR A 117 -29.81 8.32 -8.59
N SER A 118 -28.83 9.02 -9.15
CA SER A 118 -28.28 8.75 -10.48
C SER A 118 -26.80 9.12 -10.50
N LYS A 119 -26.15 8.96 -11.66
CA LYS A 119 -24.78 9.43 -11.87
C LYS A 119 -24.61 10.94 -11.65
N ASP A 120 -25.68 11.72 -11.89
CA ASP A 120 -25.62 13.18 -11.94
C ASP A 120 -26.34 13.86 -10.76
N SER A 121 -27.07 13.14 -9.91
CA SER A 121 -27.84 13.73 -8.80
C SER A 121 -27.74 12.93 -7.50
N PHE A 122 -27.39 13.63 -6.43
CA PHE A 122 -27.34 13.10 -5.07
C PHE A 122 -28.62 13.30 -4.27
N GLY A 123 -29.34 14.40 -4.55
CA GLY A 123 -30.48 14.87 -3.77
C GLY A 123 -30.10 15.29 -2.34
N PRO A 124 -29.15 16.21 -2.12
CA PRO A 124 -28.65 16.54 -0.78
C PRO A 124 -29.74 17.12 0.14
N ASN A 125 -30.66 17.91 -0.42
CA ASN A 125 -31.72 18.60 0.32
C ASN A 125 -33.01 17.77 0.47
N ASP A 126 -33.06 16.58 -0.11
CA ASP A 126 -34.22 15.70 0.06
C ASP A 126 -34.23 15.11 1.47
N TYR A 127 -35.41 14.97 2.05
CA TYR A 127 -35.56 14.26 3.32
C TYR A 127 -35.33 12.77 3.14
N ILE A 128 -34.45 12.21 3.99
CA ILE A 128 -34.09 10.80 3.96
C ILE A 128 -35.26 9.93 4.48
N THR A 129 -35.49 8.79 3.83
CA THR A 129 -36.50 7.83 4.29
C THR A 129 -35.93 6.85 5.32
N ARG A 130 -36.81 6.23 6.12
CA ARG A 130 -36.43 5.18 7.08
C ARG A 130 -35.67 4.02 6.43
N GLU A 131 -36.13 3.54 5.27
CA GLU A 131 -35.46 2.41 4.59
C GLU A 131 -34.08 2.80 4.03
N GLN A 132 -33.91 4.04 3.54
CA GLN A 132 -32.60 4.54 3.10
C GLN A 132 -31.62 4.63 4.27
N ALA A 133 -32.08 5.15 5.41
CA ALA A 133 -31.25 5.25 6.60
C ALA A 133 -30.85 3.85 7.12
N ALA A 134 -31.80 2.91 7.22
CA ALA A 134 -31.49 1.53 7.62
C ALA A 134 -30.46 0.86 6.69
N SER A 135 -30.56 1.09 5.38
CA SER A 135 -29.55 0.63 4.41
C SER A 135 -28.18 1.24 4.63
N ILE A 136 -28.09 2.53 4.96
CA ILE A 136 -26.82 3.17 5.29
C ILE A 136 -26.22 2.56 6.55
N LEU A 137 -27.01 2.41 7.62
CA LEU A 137 -26.53 1.86 8.90
C LEU A 137 -26.03 0.41 8.74
N ALA A 138 -26.72 -0.41 7.95
CA ALA A 138 -26.27 -1.76 7.66
C ALA A 138 -24.94 -1.77 6.88
N ARG A 139 -24.75 -0.86 5.93
CA ARG A 139 -23.52 -0.77 5.12
C ARG A 139 -22.31 -0.29 5.91
N ILE A 140 -22.46 0.74 6.75
CA ILE A 140 -21.35 1.22 7.62
C ILE A 140 -20.95 0.21 8.70
N GLN A 141 -21.69 -0.89 8.86
CA GLN A 141 -21.36 -1.98 9.77
C GLN A 141 -21.10 -3.30 9.06
N TYR A 142 -21.07 -3.30 7.72
CA TYR A 142 -20.86 -4.49 6.89
C TYR A 142 -21.78 -5.66 7.29
N LEU A 143 -23.05 -5.37 7.60
CA LEU A 143 -24.00 -6.40 8.02
C LEU A 143 -24.39 -7.28 6.84
N ASN A 144 -24.46 -8.59 7.09
CA ASN A 144 -25.06 -9.53 6.15
C ASN A 144 -26.57 -9.29 6.05
N GLY A 145 -27.10 -9.29 4.83
CA GLY A 145 -28.52 -9.06 4.56
C GLY A 145 -29.44 -10.10 5.22
N ASN A 146 -30.62 -9.67 5.69
CA ASN A 146 -31.62 -10.58 6.24
C ASN A 146 -33.06 -10.22 5.86
N VAL A 147 -33.52 -10.68 4.68
CA VAL A 147 -34.92 -10.47 4.25
C VAL A 147 -35.94 -11.08 5.22
N ALA A 148 -35.62 -12.21 5.87
CA ALA A 148 -36.54 -12.89 6.77
C ALA A 148 -36.89 -12.03 8.00
N ALA A 149 -35.93 -11.26 8.51
CA ALA A 149 -36.17 -10.31 9.59
C ALA A 149 -37.07 -9.14 9.15
N ALA A 150 -36.85 -8.57 7.96
CA ALA A 150 -37.74 -7.52 7.42
C ALA A 150 -39.17 -8.03 7.21
N ASN A 151 -39.34 -9.31 6.86
CA ASN A 151 -40.65 -9.93 6.67
C ASN A 151 -41.49 -10.08 7.95
N LYS A 152 -40.94 -9.74 9.12
CA LYS A 152 -41.68 -9.69 10.40
C LYS A 152 -42.59 -8.46 10.49
N PHE A 153 -42.35 -7.41 9.71
CA PHE A 153 -43.19 -6.21 9.70
C PHE A 153 -44.51 -6.43 8.95
N SER A 154 -45.59 -5.83 9.47
CA SER A 154 -46.93 -5.94 8.89
C SER A 154 -47.06 -5.23 7.53
N ASP A 155 -46.23 -4.20 7.31
CA ASP A 155 -46.15 -3.43 6.07
C ASP A 155 -44.94 -3.79 5.20
N LYS A 156 -44.40 -5.01 5.35
CA LYS A 156 -43.25 -5.51 4.56
C LYS A 156 -43.36 -5.31 3.05
N SER A 157 -44.58 -5.36 2.49
CA SER A 157 -44.82 -5.14 1.05
C SER A 157 -44.55 -3.71 0.59
N LYS A 158 -44.42 -2.77 1.52
CA LYS A 158 -44.01 -1.38 1.26
C LYS A 158 -42.50 -1.18 1.35
N VAL A 159 -41.76 -2.14 1.89
CA VAL A 159 -40.29 -2.07 1.92
C VAL A 159 -39.79 -2.34 0.51
N SER A 160 -38.99 -1.43 -0.01
CA SER A 160 -38.43 -1.59 -1.35
C SER A 160 -37.56 -2.85 -1.41
N SER A 161 -37.62 -3.60 -2.52
CA SER A 161 -36.86 -4.86 -2.65
C SER A 161 -35.36 -4.70 -2.43
N TRP A 162 -34.79 -3.56 -2.84
CA TRP A 162 -33.37 -3.23 -2.64
C TRP A 162 -33.00 -2.94 -1.17
N ALA A 163 -33.99 -2.59 -0.34
CA ALA A 163 -33.79 -2.24 1.06
C ALA A 163 -34.09 -3.42 2.01
N ALA A 164 -34.86 -4.41 1.57
CA ALA A 164 -35.38 -5.48 2.42
C ALA A 164 -34.28 -6.23 3.20
N GLU A 165 -33.17 -6.55 2.55
CA GLU A 165 -32.02 -7.17 3.19
C GLU A 165 -31.42 -6.31 4.30
N SER A 166 -31.16 -5.04 4.00
CA SER A 166 -30.54 -4.12 4.96
C SER A 166 -31.48 -3.73 6.10
N VAL A 167 -32.77 -3.57 5.83
CA VAL A 167 -33.79 -3.26 6.85
C VAL A 167 -33.85 -4.39 7.86
N GLY A 168 -33.88 -5.65 7.40
CA GLY A 168 -33.88 -6.78 8.30
C GLY A 168 -32.57 -6.98 9.05
N ALA A 169 -31.43 -6.73 8.39
CA ALA A 169 -30.12 -6.77 9.03
C ALA A 169 -29.99 -5.71 10.13
N ALA A 170 -30.40 -4.47 9.85
CA ALA A 170 -30.39 -3.37 10.82
C ALA A 170 -31.37 -3.62 11.98
N LEU A 171 -32.50 -4.30 11.74
CA LEU A 171 -33.43 -4.71 12.79
C LEU A 171 -32.79 -5.75 13.72
N ASP A 172 -32.19 -6.80 13.16
CA ASP A 172 -31.56 -7.87 13.95
C ASP A 172 -30.33 -7.37 14.72
N ALA A 173 -29.59 -6.41 14.16
CA ALA A 173 -28.50 -5.72 14.85
C ALA A 173 -28.97 -4.72 15.92
N GLY A 174 -30.28 -4.47 16.02
CA GLY A 174 -30.87 -3.53 16.98
C GLY A 174 -30.58 -2.07 16.65
N PHE A 175 -30.25 -1.74 15.40
CA PHE A 175 -30.01 -0.37 14.95
C PHE A 175 -31.32 0.36 14.69
N VAL A 176 -32.33 -0.39 14.23
CA VAL A 176 -33.69 0.09 13.99
C VAL A 176 -34.71 -0.77 14.73
N THR A 177 -35.87 -0.17 15.00
CA THR A 177 -37.03 -0.84 15.57
C THR A 177 -38.27 -0.61 14.68
N GLY A 178 -39.28 -1.45 14.87
CA GLY A 178 -40.62 -1.18 14.36
C GLY A 178 -41.41 -0.25 15.28
N TYR A 179 -42.52 0.26 14.77
CA TYR A 179 -43.52 0.96 15.58
C TYR A 179 -44.38 -0.07 16.35
N ASN A 180 -45.04 0.39 17.42
CA ASN A 180 -45.88 -0.46 18.27
C ASN A 180 -47.06 -1.12 17.53
N ASP A 181 -47.46 -0.58 16.38
CA ASP A 181 -48.49 -1.16 15.49
C ASP A 181 -47.95 -2.28 14.59
N GLY A 182 -46.69 -2.67 14.76
CA GLY A 182 -46.03 -3.72 13.99
C GLY A 182 -45.54 -3.28 12.61
N THR A 183 -45.62 -1.98 12.28
CA THR A 183 -45.14 -1.43 11.01
C THR A 183 -43.69 -0.95 11.09
N PHE A 184 -43.00 -0.90 9.95
CA PHE A 184 -41.70 -0.25 9.81
C PHE A 184 -41.79 1.15 9.20
N ARG A 185 -42.80 1.40 8.35
CA ARG A 185 -43.03 2.66 7.63
C ARG A 185 -41.84 3.08 6.77
N PRO A 186 -41.42 2.26 5.79
CA PRO A 186 -40.16 2.42 5.05
C PRO A 186 -40.00 3.77 4.34
N SER A 187 -41.10 4.32 3.80
CA SER A 187 -41.11 5.58 3.05
C SER A 187 -41.26 6.84 3.93
N ASN A 188 -41.50 6.68 5.24
CA ASN A 188 -41.58 7.83 6.15
C ASN A 188 -40.25 8.57 6.17
N LYS A 189 -40.34 9.91 6.25
CA LYS A 189 -39.19 10.78 6.43
C LYS A 189 -38.74 10.73 7.87
N LEU A 190 -37.44 10.60 8.09
CA LEU A 190 -36.87 10.58 9.44
C LEU A 190 -36.87 11.97 10.04
N THR A 191 -37.29 12.07 11.30
CA THR A 191 -36.97 13.25 12.11
C THR A 191 -35.51 13.23 12.53
N ARG A 192 -34.97 14.40 12.92
CA ARG A 192 -33.61 14.52 13.46
C ARG A 192 -33.41 13.65 14.70
N ALA A 193 -34.41 13.59 15.59
CA ALA A 193 -34.38 12.74 16.77
C ALA A 193 -34.36 11.24 16.43
N GLU A 194 -35.17 10.79 15.46
CA GLU A 194 -35.16 9.40 15.02
C GLU A 194 -33.81 9.03 14.39
N ALA A 195 -33.26 9.89 13.52
CA ALA A 195 -31.98 9.67 12.87
C ALA A 195 -30.82 9.57 13.88
N LEU A 196 -30.77 10.47 14.86
CA LEU A 196 -29.75 10.45 15.91
C LEU A 196 -29.88 9.18 16.78
N THR A 197 -31.11 8.80 17.13
CA THR A 197 -31.35 7.60 17.94
C THR A 197 -30.91 6.32 17.22
N MET A 198 -31.20 6.22 15.91
CA MET A 198 -30.75 5.07 15.12
C MET A 198 -29.22 4.99 15.04
N LEU A 199 -28.53 6.12 14.94
CA LEU A 199 -27.06 6.16 14.99
C LEU A 199 -26.51 5.86 16.38
N ASP A 200 -27.16 6.31 17.45
CA ASP A 200 -26.76 5.96 18.82
C ASP A 200 -26.87 4.46 19.05
N ASN A 201 -27.92 3.83 18.53
CA ASN A 201 -28.07 2.38 18.56
C ASN A 201 -26.92 1.66 17.84
N VAL A 202 -26.37 2.22 16.75
CA VAL A 202 -25.16 1.65 16.12
C VAL A 202 -23.99 1.70 17.09
N LEU A 203 -23.74 2.85 17.74
CA LEU A 203 -22.64 2.99 18.69
C LEU A 203 -22.75 2.06 19.90
N VAL A 204 -23.98 1.71 20.31
CA VAL A 204 -24.25 0.85 21.48
C VAL A 204 -24.32 -0.64 21.12
N ASN A 205 -24.94 -0.99 20.00
CA ASN A 205 -25.30 -2.37 19.67
C ASN A 205 -24.38 -3.00 18.62
N ALA A 206 -23.49 -2.23 17.97
CA ALA A 206 -22.57 -2.77 16.98
C ALA A 206 -21.68 -3.85 17.60
N LYS A 207 -21.77 -5.06 17.03
CA LYS A 207 -20.87 -6.17 17.36
C LYS A 207 -19.62 -6.15 16.49
N ASN A 208 -19.77 -5.66 15.27
CA ASN A 208 -18.67 -5.55 14.32
C ASN A 208 -17.79 -4.36 14.68
N VAL A 209 -16.51 -4.46 14.34
CA VAL A 209 -15.56 -3.34 14.36
C VAL A 209 -15.06 -3.14 12.94
N VAL A 210 -15.06 -1.90 12.46
CA VAL A 210 -14.60 -1.58 11.11
C VAL A 210 -13.43 -0.60 11.19
N VAL A 211 -12.33 -0.96 10.53
CA VAL A 211 -11.14 -0.14 10.36
C VAL A 211 -11.23 0.53 8.98
N TYR A 212 -11.39 1.84 8.97
CA TYR A 212 -11.61 2.60 7.73
C TYR A 212 -10.37 3.29 7.16
N LYS A 213 -9.35 3.54 7.98
CA LYS A 213 -8.21 4.37 7.58
C LYS A 213 -6.88 3.63 7.66
N ASP A 214 -5.96 4.09 6.84
CA ASP A 214 -4.53 3.80 6.94
C ASP A 214 -3.96 4.26 8.30
N GLY A 215 -2.96 3.53 8.78
CA GLY A 215 -2.29 3.76 10.06
C GLY A 215 -3.16 3.47 11.27
N ALA A 216 -4.29 2.78 11.08
CA ALA A 216 -5.19 2.47 12.19
C ALA A 216 -4.58 1.42 13.12
N GLU A 217 -4.71 1.68 14.41
CA GLU A 217 -4.30 0.76 15.47
C GLU A 217 -5.52 0.30 16.27
N LEU A 218 -5.71 -1.01 16.39
CA LEU A 218 -6.70 -1.61 17.27
C LEU A 218 -5.98 -2.42 18.34
N LYS A 219 -6.14 -1.99 19.61
CA LYS A 219 -5.44 -2.59 20.75
C LYS A 219 -6.41 -3.03 21.85
N ASP A 220 -6.05 -4.10 22.55
CA ASP A 220 -6.67 -4.57 23.80
C ASP A 220 -8.19 -4.72 23.73
N LYS A 221 -8.68 -5.36 22.67
CA LYS A 221 -10.11 -5.42 22.37
C LYS A 221 -10.60 -6.83 22.06
N VAL A 222 -11.77 -7.16 22.63
CA VAL A 222 -12.58 -8.30 22.18
C VAL A 222 -13.65 -7.78 21.22
N VAL A 223 -13.62 -8.25 19.98
CA VAL A 223 -14.61 -7.96 18.95
C VAL A 223 -15.67 -9.05 18.98
N ALA A 224 -16.90 -8.69 19.34
CA ALA A 224 -17.99 -9.66 19.53
C ALA A 224 -18.57 -10.21 18.22
N GLY A 225 -18.45 -9.45 17.12
CA GLY A 225 -18.81 -9.84 15.77
C GLY A 225 -17.57 -9.91 14.87
N ASP A 226 -17.72 -9.43 13.65
CA ASP A 226 -16.66 -9.42 12.65
C ASP A 226 -15.74 -8.20 12.83
N LEU A 227 -14.47 -8.36 12.47
CA LEU A 227 -13.54 -7.25 12.31
C LEU A 227 -13.26 -7.03 10.82
N ILE A 228 -13.59 -5.85 10.32
CA ILE A 228 -13.51 -5.52 8.91
C ILE A 228 -12.37 -4.53 8.70
N ILE A 229 -11.41 -4.88 7.86
CA ILE A 229 -10.42 -3.96 7.31
C ILE A 229 -10.99 -3.45 5.98
N ALA A 230 -11.56 -2.26 6.00
CA ALA A 230 -12.35 -1.74 4.90
C ALA A 230 -11.50 -1.37 3.68
N LYS A 231 -12.12 -1.34 2.49
CA LYS A 231 -11.47 -0.96 1.22
C LYS A 231 -10.81 0.42 1.27
N THR A 232 -11.35 1.33 2.08
CA THR A 232 -10.85 2.69 2.27
C THR A 232 -9.47 2.77 2.92
N VAL A 233 -8.98 1.68 3.53
CA VAL A 233 -7.58 1.55 3.95
C VAL A 233 -6.64 1.62 2.73
N GLY A 234 -7.10 1.17 1.55
CA GLY A 234 -6.32 1.17 0.32
C GLY A 234 -5.07 0.29 0.45
N GLU A 235 -3.92 0.83 0.07
CA GLU A 235 -2.59 0.19 0.24
C GLU A 235 -1.95 0.48 1.61
N GLY A 236 -2.68 1.15 2.51
CA GLY A 236 -2.21 1.52 3.84
C GLY A 236 -2.00 0.36 4.79
N ASN A 237 -1.58 0.68 6.01
CA ASN A 237 -1.21 -0.28 7.04
C ASN A 237 -2.26 -0.33 8.15
N VAL A 238 -2.41 -1.49 8.77
CA VAL A 238 -3.29 -1.69 9.94
C VAL A 238 -2.56 -2.52 10.98
N HIS A 239 -2.62 -2.11 12.24
CA HIS A 239 -2.00 -2.83 13.35
C HIS A 239 -3.06 -3.32 14.33
N LEU A 240 -3.13 -4.64 14.51
CA LEU A 240 -3.97 -5.29 15.49
C LEU A 240 -3.06 -5.83 16.60
N THR A 241 -3.30 -5.44 17.86
CA THR A 241 -2.46 -5.86 19.00
C THR A 241 -3.32 -6.32 20.17
N ASN A 242 -3.13 -7.56 20.63
CA ASN A 242 -3.92 -8.14 21.72
C ASN A 242 -5.44 -8.06 21.43
N VAL A 243 -5.83 -8.53 20.24
CA VAL A 243 -7.22 -8.50 19.77
C VAL A 243 -7.76 -9.92 19.68
N GLU A 244 -8.94 -10.16 20.25
CA GLU A 244 -9.69 -11.39 20.06
C GLU A 244 -10.95 -11.13 19.25
N VAL A 245 -11.14 -11.83 18.15
CA VAL A 245 -12.32 -11.68 17.28
C VAL A 245 -13.17 -12.95 17.38
N LYS A 246 -14.43 -12.78 17.82
CA LYS A 246 -15.39 -13.88 17.97
C LYS A 246 -16.11 -14.23 16.67
N GLY A 247 -16.23 -13.28 15.76
CA GLY A 247 -16.64 -13.50 14.38
C GLY A 247 -15.45 -13.77 13.47
N GLU A 248 -15.52 -13.23 12.25
CA GLU A 248 -14.48 -13.35 11.23
C GLU A 248 -13.69 -12.04 11.05
N ILE A 249 -12.42 -12.15 10.65
CA ILE A 249 -11.70 -11.00 10.10
C ILE A 249 -11.83 -10.99 8.58
N LYS A 250 -12.33 -9.89 8.03
CA LYS A 250 -12.42 -9.67 6.58
C LYS A 250 -11.42 -8.62 6.14
N VAL A 251 -10.50 -9.00 5.24
CA VAL A 251 -9.43 -8.13 4.75
C VAL A 251 -9.81 -7.61 3.37
N LEU A 252 -10.41 -6.42 3.29
CA LEU A 252 -10.76 -5.75 2.02
C LEU A 252 -9.82 -4.60 1.66
N GLY A 253 -8.91 -4.23 2.57
CA GLY A 253 -7.89 -3.21 2.39
C GLY A 253 -6.60 -3.60 3.09
N GLY A 254 -5.53 -2.84 2.86
CA GLY A 254 -4.17 -3.21 3.19
C GLY A 254 -3.33 -3.34 1.93
N GLY A 255 -2.08 -2.89 1.98
CA GLY A 255 -1.13 -3.04 0.88
C GLY A 255 0.02 -3.99 1.19
N LEU A 256 1.08 -3.91 0.39
CA LEU A 256 2.34 -4.62 0.67
C LEU A 256 3.06 -4.10 1.93
N ASN A 257 2.77 -2.87 2.36
CA ASN A 257 3.25 -2.34 3.64
C ASN A 257 2.46 -2.89 4.87
N SER A 258 1.42 -3.70 4.60
CA SER A 258 0.85 -4.81 5.38
C SER A 258 -0.13 -4.54 6.53
N VAL A 259 -0.92 -5.59 6.80
CA VAL A 259 -1.78 -5.75 7.98
C VAL A 259 -1.05 -6.62 8.99
N TYR A 260 -0.85 -6.10 10.21
CA TYR A 260 -0.09 -6.73 11.27
C TYR A 260 -1.02 -7.31 12.33
N PHE A 261 -0.81 -8.58 12.66
CA PHE A 261 -1.54 -9.35 13.65
C PHE A 261 -0.57 -9.72 14.77
N ASN A 262 -0.59 -8.95 15.86
CA ASN A 262 0.28 -9.14 17.02
C ASN A 262 -0.57 -9.66 18.19
N ASN A 263 -0.37 -10.93 18.59
CA ASN A 263 -1.19 -11.60 19.60
C ASN A 263 -2.70 -11.48 19.28
N VAL A 264 -3.07 -11.82 18.04
CA VAL A 264 -4.46 -11.84 17.59
C VAL A 264 -5.01 -13.26 17.66
N LYS A 265 -6.26 -13.41 18.12
CA LYS A 265 -6.97 -14.69 18.14
C LYS A 265 -8.24 -14.62 17.32
N VAL A 266 -8.39 -15.52 16.36
CA VAL A 266 -9.57 -15.56 15.49
C VAL A 266 -9.75 -16.96 14.89
N SER A 267 -11.01 -17.37 14.71
CA SER A 267 -11.31 -18.62 14.00
C SER A 267 -11.11 -18.50 12.50
N ASN A 268 -11.60 -17.43 11.87
CA ASN A 268 -11.56 -17.29 10.41
C ASN A 268 -11.01 -15.93 9.97
N ILE A 269 -10.12 -15.96 8.97
CA ILE A 269 -9.71 -14.79 8.18
C ILE A 269 -10.07 -15.04 6.72
N GLU A 270 -10.77 -14.09 6.10
CA GLU A 270 -11.06 -14.08 4.67
C GLU A 270 -10.35 -12.89 4.01
N VAL A 271 -9.50 -13.19 3.02
CA VAL A 271 -8.79 -12.18 2.22
C VAL A 271 -9.59 -11.89 0.95
N LEU A 272 -10.06 -10.66 0.84
CA LEU A 272 -10.87 -10.14 -0.26
C LEU A 272 -10.18 -8.99 -1.02
N LYS A 273 -8.99 -8.58 -0.57
CA LYS A 273 -8.17 -7.56 -1.21
C LYS A 273 -7.35 -8.20 -2.34
N ASP A 274 -7.33 -7.56 -3.50
CA ASP A 274 -6.68 -8.08 -4.72
C ASP A 274 -5.18 -8.39 -4.53
N LYS A 275 -4.51 -7.59 -3.71
CA LYS A 275 -3.10 -7.75 -3.32
C LYS A 275 -2.87 -7.26 -1.90
N VAL A 276 -2.35 -8.12 -1.02
CA VAL A 276 -2.09 -7.76 0.39
C VAL A 276 -0.98 -8.61 1.02
N ARG A 277 -0.28 -8.02 2.00
CA ARG A 277 0.64 -8.74 2.89
C ARG A 277 0.06 -8.81 4.31
N LEU A 278 0.03 -10.00 4.90
CA LEU A 278 -0.41 -10.25 6.27
C LEU A 278 0.75 -10.78 7.11
N VAL A 279 1.01 -10.12 8.23
CA VAL A 279 2.12 -10.48 9.14
C VAL A 279 1.55 -10.95 10.47
N PHE A 280 1.86 -12.18 10.84
CA PHE A 280 1.44 -12.80 12.09
C PHE A 280 2.64 -12.92 13.02
N ALA A 281 2.50 -12.27 14.18
CA ALA A 281 3.53 -12.18 15.21
C ALA A 281 2.91 -12.28 16.62
N ASP A 282 3.80 -12.28 17.62
CA ASP A 282 3.51 -12.33 19.05
C ASP A 282 2.56 -13.49 19.43
N GLY A 283 2.71 -14.64 18.79
CA GLY A 283 1.94 -15.85 19.12
C GLY A 283 0.47 -15.77 18.72
N SER A 284 0.15 -15.03 17.66
CA SER A 284 -1.20 -14.99 17.07
C SER A 284 -1.73 -16.39 16.74
N VAL A 285 -3.03 -16.64 16.94
CA VAL A 285 -3.69 -17.93 16.73
C VAL A 285 -4.85 -17.80 15.75
N ILE A 286 -4.70 -18.42 14.57
CA ILE A 286 -5.65 -18.41 13.47
C ILE A 286 -6.05 -19.86 13.17
N GLU A 287 -7.34 -20.19 13.22
CA GLU A 287 -7.79 -21.55 12.88
C GLU A 287 -7.85 -21.76 11.36
N ASN A 288 -8.48 -20.84 10.61
CA ASN A 288 -8.61 -20.90 9.16
C ASN A 288 -8.32 -19.54 8.52
N LEU A 289 -7.50 -19.55 7.47
CA LEU A 289 -7.26 -18.40 6.59
C LEU A 289 -7.58 -18.78 5.15
N THR A 290 -8.43 -18.01 4.49
CA THR A 290 -8.77 -18.23 3.08
C THR A 290 -8.31 -17.05 2.23
N THR A 291 -7.63 -17.34 1.12
CA THR A 291 -7.28 -16.35 0.10
C THR A 291 -7.51 -16.90 -1.31
N GLY A 292 -7.93 -16.02 -2.22
CA GLY A 292 -8.01 -16.30 -3.66
C GLY A 292 -7.28 -15.29 -4.53
N THR A 293 -6.58 -14.33 -3.91
CA THR A 293 -5.95 -13.17 -4.53
C THR A 293 -4.46 -13.14 -4.22
N GLU A 294 -3.72 -12.19 -4.81
CA GLU A 294 -2.27 -12.12 -4.58
C GLU A 294 -2.00 -11.84 -3.09
N THR A 295 -1.35 -12.76 -2.40
CA THR A 295 -1.24 -12.69 -0.93
C THR A 295 0.13 -13.13 -0.45
N VAL A 296 0.76 -12.30 0.39
CA VAL A 296 1.96 -12.67 1.13
C VAL A 296 1.58 -12.95 2.58
N LEU A 297 1.86 -14.15 3.06
CA LEU A 297 1.61 -14.55 4.45
C LEU A 297 2.94 -14.77 5.16
N GLU A 298 3.19 -13.99 6.21
CA GLU A 298 4.37 -14.16 7.05
C GLU A 298 3.96 -14.60 8.46
N ASN A 299 4.28 -15.83 8.81
CA ASN A 299 3.98 -16.40 10.13
C ASN A 299 5.25 -16.83 10.87
N THR A 300 5.88 -15.86 11.53
CA THR A 300 7.19 -16.08 12.17
C THR A 300 7.08 -16.84 13.49
N ASP A 301 6.11 -16.50 14.34
CA ASP A 301 5.92 -17.10 15.67
C ASP A 301 4.48 -17.48 16.02
N GLY A 302 3.52 -17.22 15.13
CA GLY A 302 2.11 -17.53 15.32
C GLY A 302 1.75 -18.98 14.97
N THR A 303 0.51 -19.34 15.26
CA THR A 303 -0.10 -20.62 14.87
C THR A 303 -1.21 -20.37 13.87
N ILE A 304 -1.01 -20.80 12.62
CA ILE A 304 -2.05 -20.85 11.59
C ILE A 304 -2.35 -22.32 11.31
N ALA A 305 -3.52 -22.80 11.77
CA ALA A 305 -3.86 -24.21 11.69
C ALA A 305 -4.19 -24.65 10.26
N LYS A 306 -4.92 -23.82 9.50
CA LYS A 306 -5.24 -24.07 8.10
C LYS A 306 -5.19 -22.82 7.23
N VAL A 307 -4.53 -22.92 6.08
CA VAL A 307 -4.61 -21.94 4.97
C VAL A 307 -5.30 -22.61 3.78
N THR A 308 -6.26 -21.94 3.15
CA THR A 308 -6.91 -22.37 1.91
C THR A 308 -6.65 -21.35 0.80
N VAL A 309 -5.99 -21.80 -0.28
CA VAL A 309 -5.72 -21.01 -1.49
C VAL A 309 -6.68 -21.45 -2.58
N SER A 310 -7.76 -20.68 -2.78
CA SER A 310 -8.89 -21.10 -3.61
C SER A 310 -9.02 -20.39 -4.96
N GLY A 311 -8.17 -19.39 -5.23
CA GLY A 311 -8.20 -18.58 -6.45
C GLY A 311 -6.92 -18.66 -7.26
N ASN A 312 -6.75 -17.71 -8.18
CA ASN A 312 -5.63 -17.67 -9.12
C ASN A 312 -4.59 -16.59 -8.78
N GLY A 313 -4.69 -15.94 -7.62
CA GLY A 313 -3.62 -15.07 -7.14
C GLY A 313 -2.38 -15.87 -6.74
N GLU A 314 -1.20 -15.28 -6.97
CA GLU A 314 0.07 -15.82 -6.47
C GLU A 314 0.10 -15.71 -4.94
N VAL A 315 0.46 -16.79 -4.26
CA VAL A 315 0.53 -16.81 -2.79
C VAL A 315 1.94 -17.14 -2.35
N THR A 316 2.53 -16.22 -1.60
CA THR A 316 3.85 -16.41 -0.97
C THR A 316 3.66 -16.74 0.51
N LEU A 317 4.35 -17.78 0.98
CA LEU A 317 4.29 -18.26 2.35
C LEU A 317 5.67 -18.15 2.98
N THR A 318 5.76 -17.50 4.14
CA THR A 318 6.98 -17.41 4.95
C THR A 318 6.70 -17.87 6.37
N GLY A 319 7.57 -18.70 6.93
CA GLY A 319 7.44 -19.21 8.30
C GLY A 319 6.59 -20.48 8.43
N ASN A 320 5.92 -20.68 9.58
CA ASN A 320 5.36 -21.99 9.94
C ASN A 320 3.87 -22.12 9.64
N PHE A 321 3.42 -23.23 9.06
CA PHE A 321 2.00 -23.48 8.76
C PHE A 321 1.59 -24.92 9.12
N GLY A 322 0.36 -25.08 9.63
CA GLY A 322 -0.23 -26.39 9.89
C GLY A 322 -0.59 -27.11 8.58
N GLU A 323 -1.84 -26.96 8.15
CA GLU A 323 -2.31 -27.43 6.84
C GLU A 323 -2.37 -26.26 5.85
N VAL A 324 -1.86 -26.44 4.64
CA VAL A 324 -2.11 -25.55 3.50
C VAL A 324 -2.86 -26.37 2.46
N THR A 325 -4.02 -25.91 2.01
CA THR A 325 -4.81 -26.55 0.96
C THR A 325 -4.87 -25.63 -0.27
N VAL A 326 -4.38 -26.10 -1.40
CA VAL A 326 -4.43 -25.37 -2.68
C VAL A 326 -5.50 -26.00 -3.56
N THR A 327 -6.60 -25.28 -3.74
CA THR A 327 -7.70 -25.67 -4.64
C THR A 327 -7.74 -24.84 -5.92
N GLY A 328 -7.03 -23.70 -5.96
CA GLY A 328 -6.83 -22.89 -7.16
C GLY A 328 -5.75 -23.47 -8.07
N SER A 329 -5.62 -22.94 -9.30
CA SER A 329 -4.64 -23.42 -10.29
C SER A 329 -3.34 -22.61 -10.33
N SER A 330 -3.20 -21.58 -9.49
CA SER A 330 -1.99 -20.79 -9.45
C SER A 330 -0.90 -21.44 -8.62
N ASN A 331 0.34 -21.14 -8.99
CA ASN A 331 1.51 -21.58 -8.26
C ASN A 331 1.52 -20.95 -6.86
N ILE A 332 2.19 -21.63 -5.94
CA ILE A 332 2.50 -21.10 -4.62
C ILE A 332 4.01 -20.97 -4.49
N THR A 333 4.45 -19.94 -3.79
CA THR A 333 5.87 -19.68 -3.52
C THR A 333 6.13 -19.87 -2.04
N LEU A 334 7.11 -20.71 -1.72
CA LEU A 334 7.63 -20.87 -0.38
C LEU A 334 8.86 -19.97 -0.22
N ASP A 335 8.89 -19.19 0.85
CA ASP A 335 10.02 -18.37 1.25
C ASP A 335 10.45 -18.84 2.65
N ASP A 336 11.30 -19.85 2.67
CA ASP A 336 11.69 -20.61 3.86
C ASP A 336 10.50 -21.12 4.70
N ALA A 337 9.38 -21.43 4.05
CA ALA A 337 8.18 -21.92 4.73
C ALA A 337 8.37 -23.33 5.28
N VAL A 338 7.79 -23.60 6.45
CA VAL A 338 7.68 -24.93 7.04
C VAL A 338 6.21 -25.32 7.14
N ILE A 339 5.80 -26.28 6.32
CA ILE A 339 4.40 -26.72 6.21
C ILE A 339 4.27 -28.15 6.75
N THR A 340 3.38 -28.37 7.73
CA THR A 340 3.13 -29.71 8.27
C THR A 340 2.42 -30.61 7.26
N LYS A 341 1.39 -30.07 6.60
CA LYS A 341 0.65 -30.78 5.55
C LYS A 341 0.29 -29.83 4.42
N LEU A 342 0.75 -30.10 3.21
CA LEU A 342 0.32 -29.40 1.99
C LEU A 342 -0.61 -30.33 1.21
N VAL A 343 -1.84 -29.90 0.95
CA VAL A 343 -2.83 -30.58 0.11
C VAL A 343 -2.94 -29.81 -1.20
N VAL A 344 -2.78 -30.49 -2.33
CA VAL A 344 -2.82 -29.87 -3.66
C VAL A 344 -3.85 -30.59 -4.52
N GLU A 345 -4.94 -29.89 -4.84
CA GLU A 345 -6.07 -30.42 -5.59
C GLU A 345 -5.99 -30.11 -7.10
N GLN A 346 -5.04 -29.28 -7.52
CA GLN A 346 -4.91 -28.84 -8.91
C GLN A 346 -3.46 -28.97 -9.41
N LYS A 347 -3.29 -28.93 -10.74
CA LYS A 347 -1.97 -28.89 -11.35
C LYS A 347 -1.32 -27.52 -11.10
N ILE A 348 -0.28 -27.49 -10.27
CA ILE A 348 0.49 -26.29 -9.94
C ILE A 348 2.00 -26.60 -9.93
N THR A 349 2.81 -25.54 -9.87
CA THR A 349 4.21 -25.60 -9.45
C THR A 349 4.35 -25.02 -8.05
N ILE A 350 5.07 -25.72 -7.17
CA ILE A 350 5.47 -25.23 -5.85
C ILE A 350 6.88 -24.66 -6.00
N GLU A 351 7.02 -23.36 -5.81
CA GLU A 351 8.25 -22.60 -6.10
C GLU A 351 8.96 -22.18 -4.80
N GLY A 352 10.22 -21.78 -4.91
CA GLY A 352 11.02 -21.23 -3.83
C GLY A 352 11.63 -22.27 -2.89
N THR A 353 11.84 -21.87 -1.64
CA THR A 353 12.55 -22.64 -0.62
C THR A 353 11.63 -22.97 0.55
N GLY A 354 11.74 -24.18 1.09
CA GLY A 354 10.93 -24.56 2.25
C GLY A 354 10.92 -26.06 2.52
N THR A 355 10.23 -26.44 3.59
CA THR A 355 10.06 -27.84 3.98
C THR A 355 8.58 -28.18 4.08
N ILE A 356 8.17 -29.25 3.40
CA ILE A 356 6.84 -29.83 3.48
C ILE A 356 6.97 -31.20 4.14
N ALA A 357 6.40 -31.38 5.33
CA ALA A 357 6.47 -32.65 6.03
C ALA A 357 5.62 -33.72 5.34
N THR A 358 4.39 -33.38 4.92
CA THR A 358 3.54 -34.25 4.08
C THR A 358 2.93 -33.47 2.92
N LEU A 359 3.25 -33.85 1.69
CA LEU A 359 2.53 -33.42 0.49
C LEU A 359 1.46 -34.47 0.14
N GLU A 360 0.19 -34.08 0.20
CA GLU A 360 -0.94 -34.83 -0.33
C GLU A 360 -1.28 -34.29 -1.74
N ALA A 361 -0.88 -35.05 -2.75
CA ALA A 361 -1.03 -34.72 -4.16
C ALA A 361 -2.29 -35.37 -4.73
N ASN A 362 -3.31 -34.58 -4.98
CA ASN A 362 -4.62 -35.02 -5.50
C ASN A 362 -4.83 -34.69 -6.99
N ALA A 363 -3.78 -34.19 -7.67
CA ALA A 363 -3.78 -33.91 -9.10
C ALA A 363 -2.50 -34.40 -9.80
N ASN A 364 -2.61 -34.74 -11.10
CA ASN A 364 -1.46 -35.03 -11.96
C ASN A 364 -0.71 -33.75 -12.36
N GLY A 365 0.54 -33.88 -12.76
CA GLY A 365 1.35 -32.77 -13.26
C GLY A 365 1.81 -31.76 -12.20
N ILE A 366 1.66 -32.05 -10.91
CA ILE A 366 2.21 -31.23 -9.82
C ILE A 366 3.73 -31.22 -9.93
N LYS A 367 4.33 -30.03 -9.92
CA LYS A 367 5.77 -29.84 -9.93
C LYS A 367 6.23 -29.10 -8.68
N TYR A 368 7.50 -29.24 -8.33
CA TYR A 368 8.12 -28.45 -7.28
C TYR A 368 9.57 -28.13 -7.62
N GLU A 369 10.08 -26.98 -7.18
CA GLU A 369 11.48 -26.63 -7.35
C GLU A 369 12.37 -27.50 -6.46
N ALA A 370 13.62 -27.73 -6.88
CA ALA A 370 14.53 -28.66 -6.23
C ALA A 370 14.84 -28.29 -4.77
N GLU A 371 14.75 -27.02 -4.42
CA GLU A 371 15.01 -26.49 -3.07
C GLU A 371 13.80 -26.70 -2.12
N VAL A 372 12.64 -27.10 -2.64
CA VAL A 372 11.47 -27.50 -1.83
C VAL A 372 11.67 -28.92 -1.29
N LYS A 373 11.90 -29.02 0.02
CA LYS A 373 12.16 -30.29 0.71
C LYS A 373 10.88 -30.99 1.13
N ILE A 374 10.50 -32.04 0.42
CA ILE A 374 9.31 -32.84 0.75
C ILE A 374 9.74 -34.12 1.48
N THR A 375 9.29 -34.29 2.74
CA THR A 375 9.64 -35.46 3.56
C THR A 375 8.81 -36.70 3.20
N LYS A 376 7.51 -36.51 2.97
CA LYS A 376 6.58 -37.58 2.61
C LYS A 376 5.62 -37.09 1.54
N THR A 377 5.42 -37.92 0.51
CA THR A 377 4.38 -37.70 -0.49
C THR A 377 3.30 -38.78 -0.36
N VAL A 378 2.05 -38.35 -0.34
CA VAL A 378 0.84 -39.18 -0.43
C VAL A 378 0.13 -38.81 -1.73
N THR A 379 -0.29 -39.78 -2.51
CA THR A 379 -1.03 -39.56 -3.75
C THR A 379 -2.50 -39.92 -3.55
N GLY A 380 -3.40 -39.03 -3.97
CA GLY A 380 -4.83 -39.24 -3.94
C GLY A 380 -5.31 -40.35 -4.90
N GLU A 381 -6.56 -40.74 -4.74
CA GLU A 381 -7.19 -41.74 -5.61
C GLU A 381 -7.27 -41.22 -7.07
N GLY A 382 -6.85 -42.04 -8.03
CA GLY A 382 -6.86 -41.67 -9.46
C GLY A 382 -5.64 -40.88 -9.95
N VAL A 383 -4.72 -40.49 -9.06
CA VAL A 383 -3.45 -39.84 -9.44
C VAL A 383 -2.49 -40.89 -10.00
N THR A 384 -2.02 -40.67 -11.24
CA THR A 384 -1.13 -41.58 -11.98
C THR A 384 0.31 -41.07 -12.06
N GLU A 385 0.51 -39.77 -11.83
CA GLU A 385 1.81 -39.11 -11.87
C GLU A 385 2.20 -38.65 -10.46
N LYS A 386 3.39 -39.04 -10.00
CA LYS A 386 3.93 -38.49 -8.75
C LYS A 386 4.39 -37.04 -8.98
N PRO A 387 4.32 -36.17 -7.96
CA PRO A 387 4.94 -34.86 -8.00
C PRO A 387 6.41 -34.95 -8.45
N ALA A 388 6.80 -34.09 -9.38
CA ALA A 388 8.12 -34.13 -10.00
C ALA A 388 8.92 -32.83 -9.73
N VAL A 389 10.23 -32.97 -9.56
CA VAL A 389 11.13 -31.81 -9.50
C VAL A 389 11.14 -31.11 -10.86
N VAL A 390 11.12 -29.78 -10.87
CA VAL A 390 11.33 -28.98 -12.09
C VAL A 390 12.74 -29.26 -12.62
N VAL A 391 12.83 -29.96 -13.75
CA VAL A 391 14.10 -30.22 -14.45
C VAL A 391 14.35 -29.06 -15.41
N VAL A 392 15.41 -28.29 -15.16
CA VAL A 392 15.92 -27.33 -16.14
C VAL A 392 16.66 -28.15 -17.20
N GLU A 393 16.05 -28.34 -18.37
CA GLU A 393 16.74 -28.96 -19.49
C GLU A 393 17.81 -27.98 -20.00
N THR A 394 19.08 -28.25 -19.67
CA THR A 394 20.19 -27.63 -20.37
C THR A 394 20.21 -28.19 -21.79
N SER A 395 19.78 -27.39 -22.76
CA SER A 395 19.93 -27.70 -24.19
C SER A 395 21.41 -27.58 -24.61
N GLY A 396 22.23 -28.53 -24.17
CA GLY A 396 23.63 -28.68 -24.56
C GLY A 396 23.80 -29.81 -25.57
N GLY A 397 24.05 -29.46 -26.83
CA GLY A 397 24.35 -30.41 -27.89
C GLY A 397 25.62 -31.23 -27.61
N GLY A 398 25.49 -32.55 -27.75
CA GLY A 398 26.49 -33.52 -28.21
C GLY A 398 27.96 -33.41 -27.75
N GLY A 399 28.41 -34.42 -27.00
CA GLY A 399 29.83 -34.78 -26.92
C GLY A 399 30.19 -35.53 -25.64
N GLY A 400 30.43 -36.84 -25.76
CA GLY A 400 30.66 -37.74 -24.62
C GLY A 400 31.97 -37.54 -23.85
N GLY A 401 31.99 -38.09 -22.64
CA GLY A 401 33.19 -38.26 -21.83
C GLY A 401 32.84 -38.33 -20.34
N GLY A 402 32.86 -39.55 -19.78
CA GLY A 402 32.56 -39.78 -18.37
C GLY A 402 33.61 -39.18 -17.44
N GLY A 403 33.14 -38.44 -16.45
CA GLY A 403 33.88 -37.97 -15.30
C GLY A 403 32.89 -37.38 -14.30
N SER A 404 32.87 -37.92 -13.07
CA SER A 404 32.17 -37.31 -11.94
C SER A 404 32.87 -35.98 -11.66
N VAL A 405 32.21 -34.86 -11.98
CA VAL A 405 32.62 -33.53 -11.54
C VAL A 405 31.57 -33.09 -10.53
N ASP A 406 32.02 -32.80 -9.31
CA ASP A 406 31.20 -32.08 -8.33
C ASP A 406 30.63 -30.81 -8.99
N PRO A 407 29.37 -30.45 -8.74
CA PRO A 407 28.78 -29.26 -9.34
C PRO A 407 29.57 -28.03 -8.86
N VAL A 408 30.32 -27.43 -9.78
CA VAL A 408 30.92 -26.11 -9.59
C VAL A 408 29.76 -25.13 -9.49
N THR A 409 29.71 -24.43 -8.37
CA THR A 409 28.74 -23.36 -8.10
C THR A 409 29.12 -22.16 -8.93
N VAL A 410 28.24 -21.76 -9.85
CA VAL A 410 28.46 -20.59 -10.71
C VAL A 410 27.64 -19.43 -10.13
N PRO A 411 28.24 -18.26 -9.84
CA PRO A 411 27.50 -17.10 -9.34
C PRO A 411 26.41 -16.67 -10.31
N ALA A 412 25.25 -16.23 -9.80
CA ALA A 412 24.21 -15.63 -10.63
C ALA A 412 23.78 -14.28 -10.03
N LEU A 413 23.66 -13.27 -10.89
CA LEU A 413 23.13 -11.96 -10.51
C LEU A 413 21.64 -11.90 -10.83
N ARG A 414 20.82 -11.51 -9.85
CA ARG A 414 19.39 -11.25 -10.02
C ARG A 414 19.12 -9.75 -10.06
N VAL A 415 18.71 -9.26 -11.23
CA VAL A 415 18.28 -7.89 -11.39
C VAL A 415 16.76 -7.87 -11.42
N SER A 416 16.15 -7.20 -10.44
CA SER A 416 14.70 -7.07 -10.35
C SER A 416 14.30 -5.61 -10.49
N PHE A 417 13.48 -5.30 -11.48
CA PHE A 417 12.89 -3.97 -11.63
C PHE A 417 11.40 -4.06 -11.40
N ILE A 418 10.89 -3.13 -10.58
CA ILE A 418 9.47 -3.02 -10.28
C ILE A 418 8.95 -1.83 -11.06
N GLU A 419 8.05 -2.11 -12.00
CA GLU A 419 7.33 -1.08 -12.73
C GLU A 419 5.83 -1.30 -12.56
N ASN A 420 5.18 -0.38 -11.86
CA ASN A 420 3.77 -0.48 -11.49
C ASN A 420 3.46 -1.77 -10.70
N THR A 421 2.59 -2.65 -11.21
CA THR A 421 2.15 -3.90 -10.57
C THR A 421 3.01 -5.12 -10.91
N ASN A 422 4.00 -4.98 -11.80
CA ASN A 422 4.79 -6.10 -12.31
C ASN A 422 6.22 -6.06 -11.75
N THR A 423 6.70 -7.23 -11.30
CA THR A 423 8.11 -7.44 -10.94
C THR A 423 8.79 -8.19 -12.09
N TYR A 424 9.70 -7.52 -12.77
CA TYR A 424 10.50 -8.12 -13.83
C TYR A 424 11.79 -8.64 -13.22
N ARG A 425 12.01 -9.95 -13.29
CA ARG A 425 13.21 -10.60 -12.73
C ARG A 425 14.04 -11.15 -13.88
N PHE A 426 15.28 -10.67 -13.97
CA PHE A 426 16.28 -11.20 -14.88
C PHE A 426 17.35 -11.91 -14.05
N SER A 427 17.68 -13.15 -14.43
CA SER A 427 18.69 -13.95 -13.76
C SER A 427 19.78 -14.29 -14.76
N TYR A 428 20.97 -13.71 -14.59
CA TYR A 428 22.11 -13.98 -15.45
C TYR A 428 23.11 -14.85 -14.71
N THR A 429 23.56 -15.93 -15.36
CA THR A 429 24.57 -16.84 -14.82
C THR A 429 25.93 -16.40 -15.33
N TYR A 430 26.88 -16.19 -14.41
CA TYR A 430 28.25 -15.79 -14.70
C TYR A 430 28.93 -16.77 -15.67
N LYS A 431 29.72 -16.26 -16.63
CA LYS A 431 30.61 -17.06 -17.46
C LYS A 431 32.05 -16.73 -17.07
N ASP A 432 32.87 -17.76 -16.93
CA ASP A 432 34.24 -17.74 -16.35
C ASP A 432 35.27 -16.80 -17.05
N THR A 433 34.85 -15.98 -18.01
CA THR A 433 35.70 -15.06 -18.77
C THR A 433 35.68 -13.62 -18.24
N ASP A 434 34.73 -13.26 -17.37
CA ASP A 434 34.50 -11.88 -16.94
C ASP A 434 35.24 -11.62 -15.62
N ASN A 435 36.54 -11.30 -15.71
CA ASN A 435 37.42 -11.19 -14.54
C ASN A 435 37.13 -9.96 -13.64
N ASP A 436 36.25 -9.05 -14.07
CA ASP A 436 35.91 -7.78 -13.41
C ASP A 436 34.38 -7.63 -13.32
N ILE A 437 33.89 -7.23 -12.14
CA ILE A 437 32.47 -6.94 -11.86
C ILE A 437 31.91 -5.83 -12.76
N SER A 438 32.76 -4.87 -13.13
CA SER A 438 32.41 -3.73 -13.98
C SER A 438 32.20 -4.19 -15.42
N GLU A 439 33.13 -4.97 -15.98
CA GLU A 439 33.01 -5.57 -17.32
C GLU A 439 31.78 -6.51 -17.40
N PHE A 440 31.52 -7.28 -16.34
CA PHE A 440 30.34 -8.15 -16.26
C PHE A 440 29.02 -7.36 -16.28
N LEU A 441 28.92 -6.27 -15.51
CA LEU A 441 27.74 -5.38 -15.50
C LEU A 441 27.49 -4.75 -16.88
N LEU A 442 28.56 -4.38 -17.58
CA LEU A 442 28.47 -3.77 -18.91
C LEU A 442 28.08 -4.77 -20.00
N PHE A 443 28.63 -5.99 -19.96
CA PHE A 443 28.21 -7.08 -20.85
C PHE A 443 26.70 -7.34 -20.73
N MET A 444 26.16 -7.37 -19.50
CA MET A 444 24.72 -7.57 -19.30
C MET A 444 23.87 -6.42 -19.86
N ILE A 445 24.30 -5.17 -19.68
CA ILE A 445 23.57 -4.01 -20.20
C ILE A 445 23.60 -4.01 -21.73
N ASP A 446 24.74 -4.31 -22.34
CA ASP A 446 24.89 -4.42 -23.80
C ASP A 446 24.04 -5.56 -24.39
N ASP A 447 24.01 -6.74 -23.75
CA ASP A 447 23.18 -7.89 -24.16
C ASP A 447 21.68 -7.58 -24.07
N ILE A 448 21.24 -6.91 -23.01
CA ILE A 448 19.83 -6.48 -22.84
C ILE A 448 19.42 -5.48 -23.92
N LEU A 449 20.28 -4.50 -24.23
CA LEU A 449 19.97 -3.40 -25.14
C LEU A 449 20.11 -3.78 -26.62
N SER A 450 20.90 -4.81 -26.94
CA SER A 450 21.16 -5.24 -28.32
C SER A 450 20.19 -6.33 -28.83
N ASP A 451 19.39 -6.95 -27.97
CA ASP A 451 18.40 -7.96 -28.37
C ASP A 451 17.14 -7.33 -28.99
N SER A 452 16.98 -7.55 -30.29
CA SER A 452 15.85 -7.06 -31.09
C SER A 452 14.45 -7.49 -30.61
N SER A 453 14.35 -8.53 -29.79
CA SER A 453 13.08 -9.02 -29.22
C SER A 453 12.59 -8.18 -28.03
N ASN A 454 13.46 -7.37 -27.42
CA ASN A 454 13.16 -6.53 -26.26
C ASN A 454 12.82 -5.08 -26.65
N ASN A 455 12.95 -4.72 -27.93
CA ASN A 455 12.87 -3.34 -28.42
C ASN A 455 11.54 -2.62 -28.11
N GLU A 456 10.39 -3.30 -28.12
CA GLU A 456 9.10 -2.63 -27.85
C GLU A 456 8.93 -2.25 -26.37
N PHE A 457 9.41 -3.13 -25.47
CA PHE A 457 9.43 -2.90 -24.02
C PHE A 457 10.50 -1.88 -23.62
N ILE A 458 11.70 -1.97 -24.19
CA ILE A 458 12.79 -1.03 -23.97
C ILE A 458 12.36 0.37 -24.44
N ASN A 459 11.72 0.50 -25.60
CA ASN A 459 11.26 1.80 -26.09
C ASN A 459 10.14 2.41 -25.21
N ASP A 460 9.22 1.61 -24.67
CA ASP A 460 8.21 2.08 -23.71
C ASP A 460 8.87 2.51 -22.38
N TYR A 461 9.82 1.73 -21.88
CA TYR A 461 10.59 2.06 -20.67
C TYR A 461 11.43 3.33 -20.87
N LEU A 462 12.17 3.45 -21.97
CA LEU A 462 12.96 4.63 -22.31
C LEU A 462 12.07 5.87 -22.49
N GLY A 463 10.89 5.73 -23.09
CA GLY A 463 9.89 6.80 -23.16
C GLY A 463 9.44 7.29 -21.78
N LYS A 464 9.24 6.36 -20.83
CA LYS A 464 8.90 6.70 -19.44
C LYS A 464 10.09 7.27 -18.67
N VAL A 465 11.30 6.76 -18.88
CA VAL A 465 12.52 7.30 -18.29
C VAL A 465 12.74 8.72 -18.78
N ASN A 466 12.62 9.01 -20.09
CA ASN A 466 12.67 10.35 -20.64
C ASN A 466 11.67 11.28 -19.95
N SER A 467 10.41 10.85 -19.81
CA SER A 467 9.38 11.63 -19.11
C SER A 467 9.69 11.86 -17.63
N ARG A 468 10.41 10.95 -16.96
CA ARG A 468 10.78 11.06 -15.53
C ARG A 468 12.00 11.95 -15.34
N LEU A 469 13.01 11.81 -16.19
CA LEU A 469 14.20 12.65 -16.23
C LEU A 469 13.81 14.11 -16.54
N ASP A 470 12.83 14.31 -17.42
CA ASP A 470 12.26 15.62 -17.74
C ASP A 470 11.60 16.35 -16.55
N GLU A 471 11.40 15.69 -15.41
CA GLU A 471 10.79 16.28 -14.22
C GLU A 471 11.79 16.45 -13.08
N MET A 472 13.09 16.24 -13.32
CA MET A 472 14.15 16.39 -12.31
C MET A 472 14.65 17.84 -12.18
N TYR A 473 14.84 18.31 -10.94
CA TYR A 473 15.35 19.65 -10.62
C TYR A 473 16.52 19.60 -9.63
N ALA A 474 17.51 20.48 -9.82
CA ALA A 474 18.63 20.72 -8.90
C ALA A 474 18.50 22.15 -8.34
N GLY A 475 17.94 22.28 -7.14
CA GLY A 475 17.42 23.57 -6.66
C GLY A 475 16.19 23.97 -7.47
N ASP A 476 16.11 25.22 -7.89
CA ASP A 476 14.99 25.72 -8.73
C ASP A 476 15.22 25.49 -10.24
N THR A 477 16.35 24.90 -10.63
CA THR A 477 16.75 24.70 -12.03
C THR A 477 16.47 23.25 -12.46
N LYS A 478 15.76 23.04 -13.56
CA LYS A 478 15.57 21.69 -14.13
C LYS A 478 16.93 21.08 -14.49
N VAL A 479 17.19 19.83 -14.09
CA VAL A 479 18.47 19.13 -14.29
C VAL A 479 18.80 19.06 -15.79
N TYR A 480 17.82 18.68 -16.61
CA TYR A 480 17.90 18.69 -18.08
C TYR A 480 17.44 20.04 -18.65
N SER A 481 18.03 21.12 -18.14
CA SER A 481 18.01 22.43 -18.81
C SER A 481 19.44 22.79 -19.17
N GLU A 482 19.62 23.73 -20.10
CA GLU A 482 20.95 24.20 -20.48
C GLU A 482 21.75 24.69 -19.25
N GLU A 483 21.07 25.36 -18.30
CA GLU A 483 21.66 25.81 -17.03
C GLU A 483 21.97 24.64 -16.08
N GLY A 484 21.05 23.67 -15.93
CA GLY A 484 21.25 22.48 -15.10
C GLY A 484 22.39 21.60 -15.60
N TRP A 485 22.53 21.48 -16.92
CA TRP A 485 23.56 20.68 -17.54
C TRP A 485 24.94 21.32 -17.45
N ASN A 486 24.98 22.66 -17.57
CA ASN A 486 26.20 23.41 -17.27
C ASN A 486 26.62 23.33 -15.78
N LYS A 487 25.68 23.08 -14.85
CA LYS A 487 26.02 22.81 -13.44
C LYS A 487 26.52 21.39 -13.24
N ALA A 488 25.95 20.40 -13.92
CA ALA A 488 26.36 19.00 -13.81
C ALA A 488 27.77 18.76 -14.39
N ILE A 489 28.10 19.44 -15.50
CA ILE A 489 29.38 19.24 -16.18
C ILE A 489 30.59 19.78 -15.38
N VAL A 490 30.36 20.67 -14.41
CA VAL A 490 31.39 21.18 -13.50
C VAL A 490 31.91 20.07 -12.58
N TYR A 491 31.10 19.05 -12.26
CA TYR A 491 31.57 17.92 -11.45
C TYR A 491 32.52 16.98 -12.22
N LEU A 492 32.53 17.08 -13.54
CA LEU A 492 33.50 16.41 -14.41
C LEU A 492 34.74 17.28 -14.66
N ASP A 493 34.89 18.42 -13.97
CA ASP A 493 36.10 19.22 -14.08
C ASP A 493 37.34 18.41 -13.70
N ASN A 494 38.36 18.45 -14.57
CA ASN A 494 39.60 17.68 -14.47
C ASN A 494 39.45 16.16 -14.68
N THR A 495 38.34 15.71 -15.29
CA THR A 495 38.22 14.35 -15.83
C THR A 495 38.50 14.31 -17.33
N ASN A 496 38.98 13.17 -17.81
CA ASN A 496 39.24 12.89 -19.22
C ASN A 496 37.96 12.67 -20.02
N ILE A 497 36.86 12.25 -19.36
CA ILE A 497 35.56 11.99 -19.98
C ILE A 497 34.67 13.24 -20.15
N LYS A 498 35.11 14.39 -19.63
CA LYS A 498 34.32 15.62 -19.61
C LYS A 498 33.90 16.06 -21.01
N GLU A 499 34.83 16.04 -21.96
CA GLU A 499 34.56 16.48 -23.34
C GLU A 499 33.60 15.53 -24.06
N ASP A 500 33.69 14.23 -23.80
CA ASP A 500 32.79 13.23 -24.39
C ASP A 500 31.36 13.34 -23.85
N ILE A 501 31.20 13.52 -22.53
CA ILE A 501 29.89 13.81 -21.92
C ILE A 501 29.33 15.15 -22.43
N GLN A 502 30.18 16.17 -22.66
CA GLN A 502 29.76 17.42 -23.28
C GLN A 502 29.29 17.22 -24.73
N GLY A 503 29.93 16.33 -25.48
CA GLY A 503 29.53 15.97 -26.83
C GLY A 503 28.11 15.38 -26.90
N LEU A 504 27.72 14.63 -25.87
CA LEU A 504 26.37 14.04 -25.75
C LEU A 504 25.29 15.03 -25.33
N LYS A 505 25.65 16.28 -24.98
CA LYS A 505 24.72 17.30 -24.49
C LYS A 505 23.50 17.52 -25.38
N SER A 506 23.70 17.64 -26.69
CA SER A 506 22.60 17.92 -27.60
C SER A 506 21.62 16.75 -27.70
N ALA A 507 22.13 15.52 -27.68
CA ALA A 507 21.31 14.31 -27.71
C ALA A 507 20.55 14.12 -26.38
N LEU A 508 21.22 14.29 -25.24
CA LEU A 508 20.58 14.11 -23.94
C LEU A 508 19.57 15.23 -23.57
N LEU A 509 19.63 16.38 -24.24
CA LEU A 509 18.69 17.49 -24.03
C LEU A 509 17.56 17.56 -25.06
N ASP A 510 17.57 16.71 -26.11
CA ASP A 510 16.50 16.74 -27.13
C ASP A 510 15.19 16.07 -26.66
N GLY A 511 15.20 15.48 -25.46
CA GLY A 511 14.04 14.87 -24.81
C GLY A 511 13.78 13.42 -25.24
N THR A 512 14.67 12.84 -26.05
CA THR A 512 14.54 11.48 -26.59
C THR A 512 15.84 10.70 -26.48
N ILE A 513 16.00 9.90 -25.42
CA ILE A 513 17.08 8.92 -25.31
C ILE A 513 16.83 7.74 -26.26
N SER A 514 17.74 7.51 -27.20
CA SER A 514 17.79 6.35 -28.10
C SER A 514 18.75 5.27 -27.60
N PRO A 515 18.65 4.00 -28.07
CA PRO A 515 19.64 2.97 -27.79
C PRO A 515 21.08 3.40 -28.15
N GLU A 516 21.26 4.17 -29.22
CA GLU A 516 22.56 4.69 -29.64
C GLU A 516 23.15 5.68 -28.62
N ASP A 517 22.31 6.50 -27.99
CA ASP A 517 22.75 7.42 -26.91
C ASP A 517 23.18 6.65 -25.66
N ILE A 518 22.52 5.54 -25.37
CA ILE A 518 22.85 4.66 -24.24
C ILE A 518 24.17 3.93 -24.51
N ILE A 519 24.36 3.41 -25.73
CA ILE A 519 25.62 2.80 -26.15
C ILE A 519 26.77 3.81 -26.08
N ALA A 520 26.52 5.07 -26.47
CA ALA A 520 27.52 6.12 -26.34
C ALA A 520 27.84 6.45 -24.86
N LEU A 521 26.83 6.50 -23.99
CA LEU A 521 27.02 6.65 -22.53
C LEU A 521 27.83 5.51 -21.92
N ILE A 522 27.57 4.27 -22.35
CA ILE A 522 28.34 3.07 -21.97
C ILE A 522 29.80 3.18 -22.45
N GLY A 523 30.02 3.69 -23.67
CA GLY A 523 31.35 3.97 -24.19
C GLY A 523 32.12 4.96 -23.31
N VAL A 524 31.47 6.04 -22.88
CA VAL A 524 32.09 7.02 -21.96
C VAL A 524 32.43 6.40 -20.60
N PHE A 525 31.59 5.49 -20.11
CA PHE A 525 31.87 4.76 -18.88
C PHE A 525 33.12 3.87 -19.02
N ASN A 526 33.32 3.23 -20.16
CA ASN A 526 34.53 2.43 -20.45
C ASN A 526 35.81 3.27 -20.60
N ASP A 527 35.69 4.50 -21.09
CA ASP A 527 36.82 5.42 -21.23
C ASP A 527 37.20 6.11 -19.91
N SER A 528 36.35 5.99 -18.89
CA SER A 528 36.61 6.52 -17.55
C SER A 528 37.65 5.70 -16.79
N ASN A 529 38.47 6.36 -15.99
CA ASN A 529 39.52 5.71 -15.19
C ASN A 529 39.48 6.16 -13.72
N THR A 530 40.30 5.51 -12.89
CA THR A 530 40.40 5.81 -11.45
C THR A 530 40.78 7.27 -11.15
N SER A 531 41.51 7.96 -12.05
CA SER A 531 41.80 9.39 -11.87
C SER A 531 40.55 10.25 -12.08
N ASP A 532 39.70 9.90 -13.05
CA ASP A 532 38.43 10.57 -13.29
C ASP A 532 37.48 10.37 -12.10
N ALA A 533 37.40 9.15 -11.58
CA ALA A 533 36.64 8.80 -10.39
C ALA A 533 37.05 9.63 -9.17
N ASN A 534 38.36 9.72 -8.92
CA ASN A 534 38.90 10.51 -7.82
C ASN A 534 38.64 12.02 -7.97
N ALA A 535 38.76 12.56 -9.19
CA ALA A 535 38.45 13.96 -9.46
C ALA A 535 36.95 14.26 -9.28
N ILE A 536 36.06 13.34 -9.69
CA ILE A 536 34.62 13.44 -9.45
C ILE A 536 34.32 13.42 -7.95
N LEU A 537 34.91 12.48 -7.22
CA LEU A 537 34.75 12.37 -5.77
C LEU A 537 35.27 13.62 -5.05
N GLU A 538 36.41 14.17 -5.46
CA GLU A 538 36.95 15.43 -4.95
C GLU A 538 36.00 16.60 -5.24
N ASN A 539 35.44 16.69 -6.45
CA ASN A 539 34.46 17.73 -6.82
C ASN A 539 33.11 17.59 -6.09
N LEU A 540 32.69 16.34 -5.79
CA LEU A 540 31.48 16.03 -5.01
C LEU A 540 31.66 16.32 -3.52
N THR A 541 32.86 16.11 -2.98
CA THR A 541 33.17 16.34 -1.55
C THR A 541 33.56 17.79 -1.26
N ALA A 542 34.13 18.51 -2.24
CA ALA A 542 34.51 19.92 -2.11
C ALA A 542 33.32 20.89 -2.16
N ASN A 543 32.19 20.47 -2.71
CA ASN A 543 30.97 21.27 -2.79
C ASN A 543 29.91 20.67 -1.87
N ASP A 544 29.51 21.41 -0.85
CA ASP A 544 28.62 21.03 0.24
C ASP A 544 27.28 20.41 -0.25
N ILE A 545 27.26 19.09 -0.46
CA ILE A 545 26.07 18.31 -0.84
C ILE A 545 25.19 18.02 0.39
N ASP A 546 25.66 18.33 1.60
CA ASP A 546 24.99 18.04 2.89
C ASP A 546 23.67 18.81 3.13
N GLN A 547 23.17 19.57 2.14
CA GLN A 547 21.82 20.15 2.15
C GLN A 547 20.82 19.46 1.20
N LYS A 548 21.20 18.41 0.48
CA LYS A 548 20.31 17.83 -0.56
C LYS A 548 19.58 16.57 -0.11
N ILE A 549 18.35 16.78 0.33
CA ILE A 549 17.23 15.92 -0.02
C ILE A 549 17.06 15.99 -1.55
N MET A 550 17.15 14.87 -2.26
CA MET A 550 16.73 14.84 -3.67
C MET A 550 15.21 14.86 -3.73
N GLN A 551 14.63 16.01 -4.10
CA GLN A 551 13.20 16.13 -4.31
C GLN A 551 12.84 15.72 -5.73
N TYR A 552 12.03 14.69 -5.86
CA TYR A 552 11.44 14.28 -7.13
C TYR A 552 9.91 14.37 -6.96
N LYS A 553 9.21 15.07 -7.86
CA LYS A 553 7.79 15.47 -7.71
C LYS A 553 7.38 16.02 -6.33
N GLY A 554 8.27 16.75 -5.65
CA GLY A 554 8.00 17.31 -4.33
C GLY A 554 8.17 16.32 -3.16
N VAL A 555 8.77 15.15 -3.39
CA VAL A 555 8.97 14.09 -2.40
C VAL A 555 10.45 13.72 -2.29
N ASP A 556 10.90 13.55 -1.06
CA ASP A 556 12.25 13.16 -0.70
C ASP A 556 12.58 11.75 -1.21
N VAL A 557 13.60 11.63 -2.06
CA VAL A 557 14.21 10.36 -2.46
C VAL A 557 15.19 9.95 -1.37
N LYS A 558 14.93 8.80 -0.74
CA LYS A 558 15.79 8.21 0.29
C LYS A 558 16.50 7.00 -0.31
N TYR A 559 17.77 6.81 0.02
CA TYR A 559 18.54 5.68 -0.47
C TYR A 559 19.41 5.14 0.65
N SER A 560 19.67 3.85 0.64
CA SER A 560 20.53 3.18 1.60
C SER A 560 21.22 2.01 0.95
N LEU A 561 22.49 1.83 1.28
CA LEU A 561 23.28 0.70 0.82
C LEU A 561 23.68 -0.14 2.02
N LYS A 562 23.46 -1.47 1.94
CA LYS A 562 23.77 -2.41 3.02
C LYS A 562 24.60 -3.56 2.47
N SER A 563 25.72 -3.84 3.13
CA SER A 563 26.53 -5.02 2.90
C SER A 563 26.26 -6.02 4.03
N ASN A 564 26.05 -7.29 3.73
CA ASN A 564 25.85 -8.32 4.75
C ASN A 564 27.11 -8.60 5.60
N ALA A 565 28.29 -8.11 5.18
CA ALA A 565 29.51 -8.14 5.99
C ALA A 565 29.61 -6.94 6.97
N SER A 566 28.91 -5.83 6.71
CA SER A 566 28.84 -4.66 7.59
C SER A 566 27.44 -4.52 8.19
N SER A 567 27.31 -4.75 9.50
CA SER A 567 26.04 -4.56 10.22
C SER A 567 25.54 -3.10 10.26
N THR A 568 26.36 -2.15 9.77
CA THR A 568 26.00 -0.73 9.73
C THR A 568 25.69 -0.32 8.29
N PRO A 569 24.48 0.17 7.99
CA PRO A 569 24.13 0.71 6.69
C PRO A 569 25.05 1.88 6.31
N ILE A 570 25.38 1.98 5.03
CA ILE A 570 26.05 3.15 4.46
C ILE A 570 24.91 4.15 4.16
N THR A 571 24.88 5.28 4.87
CA THR A 571 23.65 6.10 5.00
C THR A 571 23.73 7.51 4.42
N ASN A 572 24.90 7.99 3.98
CA ASN A 572 25.03 9.33 3.39
C ASN A 572 25.52 9.27 1.93
N THR A 573 25.34 10.38 1.22
CA THR A 573 25.67 10.50 -0.21
C THR A 573 27.13 10.22 -0.49
N SER A 574 28.02 10.74 0.36
CA SER A 574 29.48 10.62 0.18
C SER A 574 29.92 9.17 0.30
N ASP A 575 29.47 8.46 1.33
CA ASP A 575 29.87 7.08 1.58
C ASP A 575 29.24 6.12 0.55
N ILE A 576 28.03 6.42 0.06
CA ILE A 576 27.38 5.62 -1.00
C ILE A 576 28.08 5.84 -2.34
N ALA A 577 28.40 7.09 -2.69
CA ALA A 577 29.16 7.40 -3.90
C ALA A 577 30.54 6.75 -3.86
N THR A 578 31.25 6.89 -2.75
CA THR A 578 32.57 6.26 -2.53
C THR A 578 32.47 4.74 -2.66
N PHE A 579 31.46 4.11 -2.05
CA PHE A 579 31.32 2.65 -2.13
C PHE A 579 31.08 2.17 -3.57
N ILE A 580 30.14 2.79 -4.29
CA ILE A 580 29.79 2.40 -5.65
C ILE A 580 31.00 2.58 -6.58
N ILE A 581 31.68 3.73 -6.48
CA ILE A 581 32.86 4.04 -7.29
C ILE A 581 33.99 3.04 -6.99
N ASP A 582 34.42 2.94 -5.72
CA ASP A 582 35.63 2.21 -5.38
C ASP A 582 35.47 0.68 -5.42
N ASN A 583 34.24 0.18 -5.23
CA ASN A 583 34.02 -1.26 -5.01
C ASN A 583 33.14 -1.91 -6.08
N ILE A 584 32.30 -1.16 -6.81
CA ILE A 584 31.42 -1.72 -7.85
C ILE A 584 31.86 -1.31 -9.26
N LEU A 585 32.24 -0.05 -9.48
CA LEU A 585 32.49 0.48 -10.82
C LEU A 585 33.96 0.49 -11.24
N TYR A 586 34.90 0.54 -10.29
CA TYR A 586 36.35 0.62 -10.56
C TYR A 586 37.16 -0.40 -9.76
N SER A 587 36.52 -1.49 -9.38
CA SER A 587 37.16 -2.50 -8.54
C SER A 587 37.78 -3.61 -9.39
N ASP A 588 39.11 -3.71 -9.40
CA ASP A 588 39.89 -4.81 -10.00
C ASP A 588 39.75 -6.14 -9.20
N ILE A 589 38.57 -6.42 -8.65
CA ILE A 589 38.29 -7.65 -7.90
C ILE A 589 37.20 -8.43 -8.61
N SER A 590 37.39 -9.75 -8.70
CA SER A 590 36.37 -10.62 -9.29
C SER A 590 35.09 -10.57 -8.46
N VAL A 591 33.94 -10.81 -9.10
CA VAL A 591 32.62 -10.88 -8.44
C VAL A 591 32.66 -11.82 -7.22
N ASP A 592 33.36 -12.95 -7.33
CA ASP A 592 33.54 -13.90 -6.24
C ASP A 592 34.37 -13.36 -5.07
N ALA A 593 35.41 -12.58 -5.35
CA ALA A 593 36.23 -11.93 -4.33
C ALA A 593 35.46 -10.78 -3.66
N PHE A 594 34.72 -9.99 -4.46
CA PHE A 594 33.82 -8.94 -3.98
C PHE A 594 32.78 -9.51 -3.00
N LEU A 595 32.08 -10.57 -3.38
CA LEU A 595 31.05 -11.20 -2.55
C LEU A 595 31.63 -11.92 -1.32
N GLN A 596 32.86 -12.43 -1.39
CA GLN A 596 33.55 -12.95 -0.20
C GLN A 596 33.92 -11.85 0.78
N GLN A 597 34.31 -10.68 0.26
CA GLN A 597 34.73 -9.54 1.08
C GLN A 597 33.53 -8.80 1.68
N PHE A 598 32.44 -8.64 0.93
CA PHE A 598 31.32 -7.77 1.29
C PHE A 598 29.99 -8.49 1.52
N GLY A 599 29.91 -9.80 1.27
CA GLY A 599 28.65 -10.56 1.34
C GLY A 599 27.62 -10.04 0.32
N THR A 600 26.34 -10.28 0.58
CA THR A 600 25.26 -9.66 -0.20
C THR A 600 25.27 -8.15 -0.04
N VAL A 601 25.23 -7.42 -1.15
CA VAL A 601 25.10 -5.97 -1.17
C VAL A 601 23.72 -5.60 -1.70
N GLU A 602 22.91 -4.93 -0.88
CA GLU A 602 21.59 -4.41 -1.25
C GLU A 602 21.64 -2.88 -1.31
N LEU A 603 21.38 -2.32 -2.50
CA LEU A 603 21.06 -0.91 -2.69
C LEU A 603 19.54 -0.77 -2.73
N THR A 604 18.98 -0.11 -1.71
CA THR A 604 17.57 0.25 -1.65
C THR A 604 17.42 1.72 -2.03
N VAL A 605 16.60 2.01 -3.02
CA VAL A 605 16.21 3.38 -3.39
C VAL A 605 14.70 3.50 -3.18
N GLN A 606 14.30 4.40 -2.29
CA GLN A 606 12.91 4.70 -2.00
C GLN A 606 12.55 6.08 -2.55
N TYR A 607 11.48 6.10 -3.34
CA TYR A 607 10.90 7.31 -3.87
C TYR A 607 9.39 7.32 -3.67
N GLY A 608 8.92 8.17 -2.75
CA GLY A 608 7.54 8.10 -2.28
C GLY A 608 7.19 6.70 -1.75
N GLU A 609 6.19 6.06 -2.34
CA GLU A 609 5.76 4.69 -2.03
C GLU A 609 6.51 3.59 -2.83
N ASN A 610 7.31 3.97 -3.83
CA ASN A 610 8.02 3.03 -4.68
C ASN A 610 9.39 2.69 -4.09
N ILE A 611 9.74 1.40 -4.07
CA ILE A 611 11.03 0.90 -3.60
C ILE A 611 11.68 0.12 -4.73
N GLY A 612 12.84 0.60 -5.19
CA GLY A 612 13.75 -0.13 -6.06
C GLY A 612 14.82 -0.82 -5.21
N LYS A 613 15.13 -2.08 -5.54
CA LYS A 613 16.20 -2.85 -4.88
C LYS A 613 17.13 -3.44 -5.92
N ILE A 614 18.42 -3.18 -5.75
CA ILE A 614 19.48 -3.87 -6.49
C ILE A 614 20.21 -4.75 -5.48
N ILE A 615 20.22 -6.06 -5.72
CA ILE A 615 20.84 -7.04 -4.84
C ILE A 615 21.97 -7.73 -5.61
N ILE A 616 23.18 -7.67 -5.05
CA ILE A 616 24.36 -8.38 -5.53
C ILE A 616 24.65 -9.46 -4.47
N ASP A 617 24.36 -10.73 -4.74
CA ASP A 617 24.55 -11.81 -3.77
C ASP A 617 25.27 -13.04 -4.35
N LYS A 618 25.76 -13.90 -3.46
CA LYS A 618 26.47 -15.14 -3.81
C LYS A 618 25.55 -16.35 -3.99
N ASN A 619 24.31 -16.28 -3.50
CA ASN A 619 23.42 -17.43 -3.36
C ASN A 619 22.08 -17.26 -4.07
N SER A 620 22.12 -16.70 -5.27
CA SER A 620 21.08 -16.95 -6.26
C SER A 620 21.43 -18.25 -6.99
N ILE A 621 20.95 -19.38 -6.47
CA ILE A 621 21.32 -20.78 -6.72
C ILE A 621 22.33 -21.29 -5.67
N VAL A 622 21.86 -22.26 -4.89
CA VAL A 622 22.48 -22.94 -3.73
C VAL A 622 22.03 -22.39 -2.38
N LYS A 623 20.84 -22.85 -1.94
CA LYS A 623 20.81 -24.00 -1.01
C LYS A 623 19.46 -24.69 -0.83
#